data_AF-A0A8X7TQC5-F1
#
_entry.id   AF-A0A8X7TQC5-F1
#
_cell.length_a   1.000
_cell.length_b   1.000
_cell.length_c   1.000
_cell.angle_alpha   90.00
_cell.angle_beta   90.00
_cell.angle_gamma   90.00
#
_symmetry.space_group_name_H-M   'P 1'
#
loop_
_entity.id
_entity.type
_entity.pdbx_description
1 polymer ?
#
loop_
_entity_poly.entity_id
_entity_poly.type
_entity_poly.pdbx_seq_one_letter_code
_entity_poly.pdbx_strand_id
1 'polypeptide(L)'
;MSWWKGVLIFLMLSLCVSSEESMQMQYGYLKVPASEFVSSIDTIVGVIGEVTSILSEFADFSGDSRLQDAVSDCMDLLDVSSDELSWSAYASQNPNGTYI
;
A
#
# COMPACT_ATOMS: atom_id res chain seq x y z
N MET A 1 37.48 32.90 -34.88
CA MET A 1 36.92 32.11 -33.76
C MET A 1 35.77 31.29 -34.31
N SER A 2 35.87 29.97 -34.22
CA SER A 2 35.09 29.05 -35.03
C SER A 2 33.68 28.86 -34.47
N TRP A 3 32.68 29.45 -35.13
CA TRP A 3 31.26 29.44 -34.75
C TRP A 3 30.67 28.02 -34.63
N TRP A 4 31.22 27.06 -35.38
CA TRP A 4 30.87 25.64 -35.27
C TRP A 4 31.09 25.07 -33.86
N LYS A 5 32.02 25.64 -33.06
CA LYS A 5 32.28 25.17 -31.70
C LYS A 5 31.09 25.45 -30.79
N GLY A 6 30.41 26.58 -31.01
CA GLY A 6 29.18 26.92 -30.28
C GLY A 6 28.03 26.00 -30.64
N VAL A 7 27.88 25.66 -31.93
CA VAL A 7 26.85 24.72 -32.40
C VAL A 7 27.07 23.32 -31.83
N LEU A 8 28.32 22.84 -31.80
CA LEU A 8 28.66 21.54 -31.22
C LEU A 8 28.38 21.47 -29.71
N ILE A 9 28.67 22.55 -28.97
CA ILE A 9 28.37 22.61 -27.52
C ILE A 9 26.86 22.57 -27.29
N PHE A 10 26.07 23.29 -28.10
CA PHE A 10 24.60 23.31 -27.97
C PHE A 10 23.97 21.94 -28.26
N LEU A 11 24.48 21.21 -29.27
CA LEU A 11 24.05 19.86 -29.59
C LEU A 11 24.41 18.87 -28.47
N MET A 12 25.59 18.98 -27.86
CA MET A 12 26.00 18.13 -26.73
C MET A 12 25.18 18.40 -25.46
N LEU A 13 24.83 19.66 -25.18
CA LEU A 13 23.92 20.02 -24.08
C LEU A 13 22.51 19.47 -24.32
N SER A 14 22.04 19.47 -25.58
CA SER A 14 20.75 18.86 -25.94
C SER A 14 20.77 17.32 -25.84
N LEU A 15 21.89 16.66 -26.12
CA LEU A 15 22.03 15.22 -25.89
C LEU A 15 22.20 14.86 -24.41
N CYS A 16 22.81 15.73 -23.60
CA CYS A 16 22.86 15.56 -22.14
C CYS A 16 21.50 15.75 -21.46
N VAL A 17 20.59 16.54 -22.04
CA VAL A 17 19.23 16.75 -21.49
C VAL A 17 18.21 15.72 -22.00
N SER A 18 18.49 15.02 -23.10
CA SER A 18 17.62 13.95 -23.63
C SER A 18 17.98 12.55 -23.15
N SER A 19 18.85 12.42 -22.15
CA SER A 19 18.96 11.20 -21.34
C SER A 19 18.23 11.35 -20.01
N GLU A 20 17.14 12.11 -19.98
CA GLU A 20 15.96 11.64 -19.28
C GLU A 20 15.42 10.47 -20.10
N GLU A 21 16.12 9.33 -20.04
CA GLU A 21 15.37 8.08 -20.00
C GLU A 21 14.27 8.37 -18.98
N SER A 22 13.03 8.22 -19.40
CA SER A 22 11.98 7.83 -18.51
C SER A 22 12.41 6.50 -17.88
N MET A 23 13.42 6.52 -17.02
CA MET A 23 13.46 5.75 -15.81
C MET A 23 12.27 6.30 -15.01
N GLN A 24 11.09 5.92 -15.49
CA GLN A 24 10.06 5.37 -14.65
C GLN A 24 10.78 4.32 -13.80
N MET A 25 11.50 4.80 -12.78
CA MET A 25 11.69 4.06 -11.55
C MET A 25 10.26 3.81 -11.12
N GLN A 26 9.72 2.69 -11.62
CA GLN A 26 8.78 1.89 -10.90
C GLN A 26 9.40 1.78 -9.52
N TYR A 27 9.01 2.67 -8.62
CA TYR A 27 9.32 2.55 -7.22
C TYR A 27 8.68 1.22 -6.82
N GLY A 28 9.46 0.15 -6.92
CA GLY A 28 9.05 -1.19 -6.56
C GLY A 28 9.01 -1.28 -5.05
N TYR A 29 8.04 -0.60 -4.43
CA TYR A 29 7.80 -0.67 -3.00
C TYR A 29 7.47 -2.10 -2.58
N LEU A 30 6.89 -2.88 -3.50
CA LEU A 30 6.63 -4.30 -3.34
C LEU A 30 7.68 -5.13 -4.08
N LYS A 31 8.12 -6.21 -3.43
CA LYS A 31 8.99 -7.24 -4.05
C LYS A 31 8.22 -8.19 -4.98
N VAL A 32 6.89 -8.08 -4.99
CA VAL A 32 5.95 -8.88 -5.79
C VAL A 32 5.05 -7.94 -6.60
N PRO A 33 4.37 -8.41 -7.66
CA PRO A 33 3.34 -7.64 -8.35
C PRO A 33 2.26 -7.16 -7.37
N ALA A 34 1.77 -5.93 -7.54
CA ALA A 34 0.73 -5.36 -6.67
C ALA A 34 -0.54 -6.22 -6.61
N SER A 35 -0.90 -6.89 -7.71
CA SER A 35 -2.04 -7.82 -7.76
C SER A 35 -1.86 -9.04 -6.85
N GLU A 36 -0.63 -9.56 -6.73
CA GLU A 36 -0.32 -10.71 -5.85
C GLU A 36 -0.38 -10.29 -4.37
N PHE A 37 0.14 -9.10 -4.06
CA PHE A 37 0.04 -8.51 -2.74
C PHE A 37 -1.42 -8.27 -2.32
N VAL A 38 -2.23 -7.66 -3.20
CA VAL A 38 -3.64 -7.39 -2.92
C VAL A 38 -4.42 -8.70 -2.74
N SER A 39 -4.21 -9.71 -3.58
CA SER A 39 -4.86 -11.01 -3.40
C SER A 39 -4.52 -11.66 -2.06
N SER A 40 -3.30 -11.44 -1.56
CA SER A 40 -2.90 -11.89 -0.22
C SER A 40 -3.63 -11.11 0.88
N ILE A 41 -3.76 -9.79 0.72
CA ILE A 41 -4.55 -8.94 1.63
C ILE A 41 -6.02 -9.36 1.66
N ASP A 42 -6.66 -9.56 0.50
CA ASP A 42 -8.07 -9.96 0.42
C ASP A 42 -8.32 -11.26 1.19
N THR A 43 -7.37 -12.20 1.12
CA THR A 43 -7.41 -13.44 1.89
C THR A 43 -7.31 -13.17 3.40
N ILE A 44 -6.39 -12.30 3.83
CA ILE A 44 -6.20 -11.95 5.25
C ILE A 44 -7.43 -11.22 5.80
N VAL A 45 -8.00 -10.27 5.06
CA VAL A 45 -9.23 -9.55 5.44
C VAL A 45 -10.40 -10.54 5.58
N GLY A 46 -10.51 -11.52 4.70
CA GLY A 46 -11.47 -12.62 4.84
C GLY A 46 -11.29 -13.39 6.15
N VAL A 47 -10.05 -13.78 6.49
CA VAL A 47 -9.73 -14.46 7.76
C VAL A 47 -10.02 -13.58 8.97
N ILE A 48 -9.72 -12.28 8.91
CA ILE A 48 -10.06 -11.32 9.97
C ILE A 48 -11.58 -11.31 10.21
N GLY A 49 -12.38 -11.31 9.13
CA GLY A 49 -13.84 -11.40 9.22
C GLY A 49 -14.31 -12.69 9.91
N GLU A 50 -13.72 -13.83 9.57
CA GLU A 50 -14.01 -15.12 10.23
C GLU A 50 -13.67 -15.09 11.74
N VAL A 51 -12.49 -14.59 12.10
CA VAL A 51 -12.06 -14.47 13.50
C VAL A 51 -12.96 -13.51 14.28
N THR A 52 -13.32 -12.38 13.68
CA THR A 52 -14.24 -11.39 14.28
C THR A 52 -15.60 -12.03 14.55
N SER A 53 -16.12 -12.83 13.62
CA SER A 53 -17.36 -13.58 13.82
C SER A 53 -17.26 -14.54 15.00
N ILE A 54 -16.16 -15.29 15.11
CA ILE A 54 -15.95 -16.23 16.23
C ILE A 54 -15.87 -15.46 17.56
N LEU A 55 -15.12 -14.37 17.61
CA LEU A 55 -14.97 -13.55 18.82
C LEU A 55 -16.30 -12.93 19.27
N SER A 56 -17.16 -12.54 18.33
CA SER A 56 -18.47 -11.94 18.63
C SER A 56 -19.39 -12.87 19.45
N GLU A 57 -19.22 -14.19 19.33
CA GLU A 57 -19.97 -15.17 20.13
C GLU A 57 -19.63 -15.08 21.63
N PHE A 58 -18.49 -14.47 21.98
CA PHE A 58 -18.02 -14.28 23.35
C PHE A 58 -18.28 -12.86 23.89
N ALA A 59 -18.75 -11.93 23.05
CA ALA A 59 -18.93 -10.52 23.42
C ALA A 59 -20.06 -10.30 24.44
N ASP A 60 -21.12 -11.11 24.40
CA ASP A 60 -22.27 -11.02 25.32
C ASP A 60 -22.12 -11.92 26.58
N PHE A 61 -20.89 -12.32 26.93
CA PHE A 61 -20.67 -13.20 28.08
C PHE A 61 -20.90 -12.48 29.43
N SER A 62 -22.14 -12.49 29.92
CA SER A 62 -22.60 -11.76 31.13
C SER A 62 -21.92 -12.12 32.47
N GLY A 63 -20.97 -13.06 32.47
CA GLY A 63 -20.31 -13.58 33.67
C GLY A 63 -18.93 -13.01 33.97
N ASP A 64 -18.22 -12.46 32.98
CA ASP A 64 -16.84 -11.97 33.14
C ASP A 64 -16.59 -10.72 32.29
N SER A 65 -16.56 -9.56 32.94
CA SER A 65 -16.30 -8.29 32.28
C SER A 65 -14.88 -8.20 31.71
N ARG A 66 -13.90 -8.91 32.29
CA ARG A 66 -12.53 -8.92 31.77
C ARG A 66 -12.47 -9.66 30.44
N LEU A 67 -13.28 -10.71 30.29
CA LEU A 67 -13.43 -11.41 29.02
C LEU A 67 -14.13 -10.52 27.98
N GLN A 68 -15.22 -9.86 28.35
CA GLN A 68 -15.92 -8.93 27.46
C GLN A 68 -15.00 -7.81 26.96
N ASP A 69 -14.27 -7.17 27.88
CA ASP A 69 -13.32 -6.10 27.55
C ASP A 69 -12.22 -6.63 26.60
N ALA A 70 -11.63 -7.79 26.91
CA ALA A 70 -10.60 -8.38 26.06
C ALA A 70 -11.12 -8.79 24.66
N VAL A 71 -12.36 -9.26 24.56
CA VAL A 71 -13.01 -9.57 23.28
C VAL A 71 -13.26 -8.28 22.50
N SER A 72 -13.77 -7.23 23.14
CA SER A 72 -13.98 -5.92 22.52
C SER A 72 -12.67 -5.34 22.00
N ASP A 73 -11.61 -5.34 22.82
CA ASP A 73 -10.27 -4.86 22.44
C ASP A 73 -9.72 -5.63 21.23
N CYS A 74 -9.94 -6.96 21.18
CA CYS A 74 -9.55 -7.78 20.03
C CYS A 74 -10.35 -7.41 18.77
N MET A 75 -11.66 -7.21 18.90
CA MET A 75 -12.52 -6.83 17.77
C MET A 75 -12.13 -5.46 17.21
N ASP A 76 -11.90 -4.47 18.07
CA ASP A 76 -11.45 -3.13 17.65
C ASP A 76 -10.08 -3.18 16.94
N LEU A 77 -9.15 -4.00 17.44
CA LEU A 77 -7.85 -4.19 16.80
C LEU A 77 -7.97 -4.85 15.43
N LEU A 78 -8.85 -5.84 15.28
CA LEU A 78 -9.10 -6.54 14.02
C LEU A 78 -9.76 -5.62 12.99
N ASP A 79 -10.68 -4.76 13.42
CA ASP A 79 -11.33 -3.76 12.57
C ASP A 79 -10.31 -2.76 12.01
N VAL A 80 -9.50 -2.14 12.88
CA VAL A 80 -8.41 -1.26 12.47
C VAL A 80 -7.41 -1.97 11.56
N SER A 81 -7.09 -3.23 11.84
CA SER A 81 -6.18 -4.01 10.99
C SER A 81 -6.76 -4.25 9.59
N SER A 82 -8.06 -4.51 9.49
CA SER A 82 -8.76 -4.67 8.20
C SER A 82 -8.74 -3.39 7.37
N ASP A 83 -8.95 -2.24 8.00
CA ASP A 83 -8.91 -0.93 7.35
C ASP A 83 -7.50 -0.59 6.84
N GLU A 84 -6.47 -0.78 7.67
CA GLU A 84 -5.07 -0.53 7.28
C GLU A 84 -4.60 -1.45 6.15
N LEU A 85 -5.03 -2.72 6.16
CA LEU A 85 -4.77 -3.66 5.07
C LEU A 85 -5.49 -3.24 3.78
N SER A 86 -6.76 -2.85 3.87
CA SER A 86 -7.53 -2.35 2.73
C SER A 86 -6.91 -1.08 2.14
N TRP A 87 -6.42 -0.18 2.99
CA TRP A 87 -5.67 0.99 2.56
C TRP A 87 -4.35 0.62 1.89
N SER A 88 -3.60 -0.33 2.44
CA SER A 88 -2.36 -0.85 1.84
C SER A 88 -2.60 -1.45 0.45
N ALA A 89 -3.70 -2.17 0.26
CA ALA A 89 -4.12 -2.70 -1.04
C ALA A 89 -4.43 -1.56 -2.03
N TYR A 90 -5.21 -0.56 -1.61
CA TYR A 90 -5.54 0.60 -2.43
C TYR A 90 -4.28 1.37 -2.87
N ALA A 91 -3.39 1.69 -1.94
CA ALA A 91 -2.15 2.40 -2.22
C ALA A 91 -1.24 1.61 -3.18
N SER A 92 -1.20 0.29 -3.04
CA SER A 92 -0.43 -0.60 -3.91
C SER A 92 -0.96 -0.62 -5.34
N GLN A 93 -2.28 -0.51 -5.53
CA GLN A 93 -2.92 -0.43 -6.85
C GLN A 93 -2.88 0.98 -7.45
N ASN A 94 -2.78 2.01 -6.61
CA ASN A 94 -2.83 3.42 -6.99
C ASN A 94 -1.58 4.18 -6.53
N PRO A 95 -0.37 3.85 -7.04
CA PRO A 95 0.90 4.37 -6.53
C PRO A 95 1.09 5.89 -6.72
N ASN A 96 0.31 6.52 -7.60
CA ASN A 96 0.29 7.97 -7.82
C ASN A 96 -1.03 8.61 -7.35
N GLY A 97 -1.87 7.86 -6.64
CA GLY A 97 -3.13 8.37 -6.11
C GLY A 97 -2.87 9.43 -5.05
N THR A 98 -3.45 10.62 -5.21
CA THR A 98 -3.56 11.61 -4.13
C THR A 98 -4.87 11.33 -3.42
N TYR A 99 -4.84 11.05 -2.12
CA TYR A 99 -6.05 10.77 -1.35
C TYR A 99 -6.93 12.03 -1.28
N ILE A 100 -8.26 11.86 -1.41
CA ILE A 100 -9.31 12.87 -1.18
C ILE A 100 -9.86 12.75 0.23
#